data_AF-A0A7X6FSP6-F1
#
_entry.id   AF-A0A7X6FSP6-F1
#
_cell.length_a   1.000
_cell.length_b   1.000
_cell.length_c   1.000
_cell.angle_alpha   90.00
_cell.angle_beta   90.00
_cell.angle_gamma   90.00
#
_symmetry.space_group_name_H-M   'P 1'
#
loop_
_entity.id
_entity.type
_entity.pdbx_description
1 polymer ?
#
loop_
_entity_poly.entity_id
_entity_poly.type
_entity_poly.pdbx_seq_one_letter_code
_entity_poly.pdbx_strand_id
1 'polypeptide(L)'
;MQDRYAGDIGDYVKLGLLRHLSAGRKLGITWYLYPDEGHNADGRHIGYLSLPDRWRRFDPELFDALKTVADNTRSVHALQQTGLIGDLFHGTPLTSGVLPWQKRSAWRHEWFQDVVDRMSDADVVFADPDNGLVDDDPKRRTKAKFGKSITLQEATALAHNRPAIIYHHNTRRPGGHDLKSNIG
;
A
#
# COMPACT_ATOMS: atom_id res chain seq x y z
N MET A 1 0.71 -1.57 -4.55
CA MET A 1 0.09 -0.32 -5.02
C MET A 1 0.44 -0.04 -6.49
N GLN A 2 -0.40 0.69 -7.23
CA GLN A 2 -0.12 1.24 -8.58
C GLN A 2 -0.70 2.66 -8.67
N ASP A 3 -0.12 3.54 -9.50
CA ASP A 3 -0.55 4.94 -9.58
C ASP A 3 -2.01 5.07 -10.04
N ARG A 4 -2.44 4.20 -10.97
CA ARG A 4 -3.84 4.15 -11.42
C ARG A 4 -4.87 3.85 -10.34
N TYR A 5 -4.46 3.34 -9.17
CA TYR A 5 -5.35 3.06 -8.05
C TYR A 5 -5.50 4.25 -7.10
N ALA A 6 -4.60 5.24 -7.18
CA ALA A 6 -4.56 6.37 -6.28
C ALA A 6 -5.93 7.07 -6.14
N GLY A 7 -6.46 7.14 -4.92
CA GLY A 7 -7.71 7.83 -4.61
C GLY A 7 -8.99 7.05 -4.93
N ASP A 8 -8.88 5.76 -5.22
CA ASP A 8 -10.06 4.90 -5.25
C ASP A 8 -10.69 4.70 -3.86
N ILE A 9 -11.83 4.01 -3.80
CA ILE A 9 -12.52 3.76 -2.53
C ILE A 9 -11.69 2.95 -1.52
N GLY A 10 -10.80 2.07 -2.00
CA GLY A 10 -9.90 1.32 -1.16
C GLY A 10 -8.90 2.25 -0.47
N ASP A 11 -8.35 3.21 -1.22
CA ASP A 11 -7.51 4.26 -0.66
C ASP A 11 -8.28 5.16 0.30
N TYR A 12 -9.52 5.54 0.02
CA TYR A 12 -10.31 6.35 0.98
C TYR A 12 -10.44 5.67 2.34
N VAL A 13 -10.83 4.39 2.35
CA VAL A 13 -10.97 3.61 3.59
C VAL A 13 -9.62 3.40 4.27
N LYS A 14 -8.60 3.00 3.51
CA LYS A 14 -7.24 2.75 4.00
C LYS A 14 -6.64 4.01 4.64
N LEU A 15 -6.66 5.12 3.92
CA LEU A 15 -6.08 6.40 4.37
C LEU A 15 -6.87 7.00 5.53
N GLY A 16 -8.21 6.90 5.50
CA GLY A 16 -9.06 7.34 6.61
C GLY A 16 -8.77 6.55 7.90
N LEU A 17 -8.56 5.23 7.79
CA LEU A 17 -8.16 4.39 8.91
C LEU A 17 -6.76 4.78 9.42
N LEU A 18 -5.79 4.99 8.53
CA LEU A 18 -4.43 5.38 8.91
C LEU A 18 -4.40 6.71 9.65
N ARG A 19 -5.16 7.71 9.19
CA ARG A 19 -5.29 9.01 9.87
C ARG A 19 -5.77 8.86 11.32
N HIS A 20 -6.71 7.96 11.57
CA HIS A 20 -7.18 7.67 12.93
C HIS A 20 -6.15 6.90 13.76
N LEU A 21 -5.53 5.86 13.19
CA LEU A 21 -4.57 5.00 13.92
C LEU A 21 -3.25 5.69 14.24
N SER A 22 -2.87 6.71 13.45
CA SER A 22 -1.62 7.46 13.60
C SER A 22 -1.81 8.86 14.19
N ALA A 23 -3.01 9.20 14.68
CA ALA A 23 -3.26 10.51 15.28
C ALA A 23 -2.23 10.84 16.37
N GLY A 24 -1.53 11.97 16.21
CA GLY A 24 -0.48 12.43 17.12
C GLY A 24 0.85 11.69 17.03
N ARG A 25 1.08 10.90 15.99
CA ARG A 25 2.31 10.11 15.75
C ARG A 25 2.81 10.34 14.33
N LYS A 26 4.13 10.27 14.15
CA LYS A 26 4.76 10.39 12.83
C LYS A 26 4.50 9.12 12.01
N LEU A 27 3.68 9.21 10.98
CA LEU A 27 3.32 8.08 10.12
C LEU A 27 4.29 7.97 8.93
N GLY A 28 4.93 6.82 8.82
CA GLY A 28 5.70 6.44 7.64
C GLY A 28 4.90 5.53 6.72
N ILE A 29 4.78 5.87 5.44
CA ILE A 29 4.13 5.05 4.43
C ILE A 29 5.14 4.53 3.41
N THR A 30 5.21 3.21 3.31
CA THR A 30 5.92 2.50 2.26
C THR A 30 4.94 1.99 1.22
N TRP A 31 4.90 2.69 0.08
CA TRP A 31 4.19 2.23 -1.09
C TRP A 31 5.02 1.14 -1.76
N TYR A 32 4.48 -0.08 -1.82
CA TYR A 32 5.03 -1.12 -2.69
C TYR A 32 4.56 -0.83 -4.11
N LEU A 33 5.07 0.28 -4.65
CA LEU A 33 4.63 0.86 -5.90
C LEU A 33 5.14 -0.01 -7.04
N TYR A 34 4.24 -0.75 -7.68
CA TYR A 34 4.56 -1.57 -8.83
C TYR A 34 4.26 -0.78 -10.10
N PRO A 35 5.06 -0.92 -11.18
CA PRO A 35 4.75 -0.28 -12.45
C PRO A 35 3.33 -0.65 -12.93
N ASP A 36 2.64 0.32 -13.53
CA ASP A 36 1.30 0.10 -14.07
C ASP A 36 1.31 -1.04 -15.10
N GLU A 37 0.42 -2.01 -14.91
CA GLU A 37 0.25 -3.09 -15.88
C GLU A 37 -0.64 -2.59 -17.03
N GLY A 38 -0.10 -2.67 -18.25
CA GLY A 38 -0.88 -2.44 -19.47
C GLY A 38 -2.03 -3.43 -19.51
N HIS A 39 -3.24 -2.92 -19.72
CA HIS A 39 -4.49 -3.67 -19.75
C HIS A 39 -4.97 -4.11 -18.37
N ASN A 40 -5.89 -3.31 -17.81
CA ASN A 40 -7.15 -3.73 -17.20
C ASN A 40 -7.93 -2.46 -16.86
N ALA A 41 -9.24 -2.47 -17.06
CA ALA A 41 -10.13 -1.36 -16.65
C ALA A 41 -10.31 -1.28 -15.11
N ASP A 42 -9.68 -2.21 -14.38
CA ASP A 42 -9.60 -2.22 -12.92
C ASP A 42 -8.81 -1.02 -12.40
N GLY A 43 -9.33 -0.37 -11.36
CA GLY A 43 -8.70 0.78 -10.71
C GLY A 43 -9.47 2.09 -10.76
N ARG A 44 -10.73 2.07 -11.24
CA ARG A 44 -11.59 3.26 -11.36
C ARG A 44 -12.77 3.25 -10.38
N HIS A 45 -12.59 2.71 -9.18
CA HIS A 45 -13.61 2.79 -8.12
C HIS A 45 -13.63 4.19 -7.47
N ILE A 46 -13.71 5.23 -8.29
CA ILE A 46 -13.75 6.65 -7.88
C ILE A 46 -15.18 7.20 -7.81
N GLY A 47 -16.19 6.44 -8.27
CA GLY A 47 -17.59 6.89 -8.29
C GLY A 47 -18.17 7.27 -6.92
N TYR A 48 -17.52 6.85 -5.82
CA TYR A 48 -17.87 7.28 -4.47
C TYR A 48 -17.68 8.80 -4.26
N LEU A 49 -16.75 9.43 -5.00
CA LEU A 49 -16.47 10.88 -4.93
C LEU A 49 -17.60 11.75 -5.50
N SER A 50 -18.53 11.14 -6.24
CA SER A 50 -19.76 11.76 -6.72
C SER A 50 -20.94 11.58 -5.77
N LEU A 51 -20.74 10.93 -4.61
CA LEU A 51 -21.76 10.62 -3.62
C LEU A 51 -21.40 11.22 -2.24
N PRO A 52 -21.27 12.56 -2.14
CA PRO A 52 -20.80 13.22 -0.92
C PRO A 52 -21.69 12.94 0.30
N ASP A 53 -23.02 12.86 0.13
CA ASP A 53 -23.96 12.56 1.22
C ASP A 53 -23.71 11.19 1.87
N ARG A 54 -23.12 10.26 1.12
CA ARG A 54 -22.79 8.92 1.60
C ARG A 54 -21.39 8.83 2.19
N TRP A 55 -20.40 9.41 1.52
CA TRP A 55 -18.99 9.15 1.83
C TRP A 55 -18.29 10.30 2.52
N ARG A 56 -18.57 11.56 2.15
CA ARG A 56 -17.88 12.73 2.71
C ARG A 56 -18.00 12.83 4.23
N ARG A 57 -19.08 12.30 4.80
CA ARG A 57 -19.34 12.32 6.25
C ARG A 57 -18.33 11.56 7.12
N PHE A 58 -17.55 10.64 6.57
CA PHE A 58 -16.61 9.83 7.37
C PHE A 58 -15.30 10.57 7.64
N ASP A 59 -14.78 11.23 6.60
CA ASP A 59 -13.61 12.09 6.68
C ASP A 59 -13.75 13.14 5.56
N PRO A 60 -14.33 14.33 5.85
CA PRO A 60 -14.60 15.35 4.85
C PRO A 60 -13.33 15.88 4.19
N GLU A 61 -12.27 16.07 4.98
CA GLU A 61 -11.00 16.63 4.53
C GLU A 61 -10.30 15.66 3.56
N LEU A 62 -10.22 14.38 3.94
CA LEU A 62 -9.67 13.35 3.05
C LEU A 62 -10.52 13.19 1.79
N PHE A 63 -11.86 13.19 1.92
CA PHE A 63 -12.75 13.03 0.76
C PHE A 63 -12.54 14.15 -0.27
N ASP A 64 -12.49 15.40 0.18
CA ASP A 64 -12.33 16.55 -0.70
C ASP A 64 -10.93 16.52 -1.37
N ALA A 65 -9.88 16.16 -0.64
CA ALA A 65 -8.54 16.01 -1.21
C ALA A 65 -8.45 14.88 -2.24
N LEU A 66 -9.04 13.72 -1.97
CA LEU A 66 -9.08 12.61 -2.93
C LEU A 66 -9.92 12.96 -4.16
N LYS A 67 -10.97 13.77 -4.00
CA LYS A 67 -11.72 14.32 -5.14
C LYS A 67 -10.83 15.16 -6.03
N THR A 68 -10.06 16.09 -5.46
CA THR A 68 -9.08 16.88 -6.22
C THR A 68 -8.04 16.00 -6.90
N VAL A 69 -7.51 14.97 -6.24
CA VAL A 69 -6.55 14.04 -6.86
C VAL A 69 -7.19 13.26 -8.03
N ALA A 70 -8.45 12.83 -7.88
CA ALA A 70 -9.17 12.08 -8.90
C ALA A 70 -9.53 12.92 -10.14
N ASP A 71 -9.81 14.21 -9.94
CA ASP A 71 -10.07 15.17 -11.03
C ASP A 71 -8.79 15.57 -11.79
N ASN A 72 -7.61 15.22 -11.26
CA ASN A 72 -6.29 15.49 -11.84
C ASN A 72 -5.56 14.19 -12.23
N THR A 73 -4.22 14.24 -12.37
CA THR A 73 -3.40 13.06 -12.61
C THR A 73 -3.24 12.25 -11.33
N ARG A 74 -4.01 11.17 -11.23
CA ARG A 74 -3.96 10.21 -10.13
C ARG A 74 -2.58 9.56 -10.05
N SER A 75 -1.94 9.68 -8.89
CA SER A 75 -0.67 9.03 -8.57
C SER A 75 -0.47 8.98 -7.06
N VAL A 76 0.37 8.06 -6.60
CA VAL A 76 0.85 8.01 -5.23
C VAL A 76 1.53 9.34 -4.85
N HIS A 77 2.27 9.95 -5.77
CA HIS A 77 2.85 11.27 -5.54
C HIS A 77 1.76 12.33 -5.30
N ALA A 78 0.69 12.37 -6.10
CA ALA A 78 -0.42 13.30 -5.88
C ALA A 78 -1.09 13.09 -4.52
N LEU A 79 -1.23 11.84 -4.06
CA LEU A 79 -1.72 11.55 -2.70
C LEU A 79 -0.81 12.13 -1.61
N GLN A 80 0.51 11.99 -1.76
CA GLN A 80 1.49 12.54 -0.81
C GLN A 80 1.42 14.06 -0.72
N GLN A 81 1.24 14.74 -1.86
CA GLN A 81 1.14 16.20 -1.93
C GLN A 81 -0.13 16.77 -1.28
N THR A 82 -1.11 15.93 -0.91
CA THR A 82 -2.27 16.39 -0.12
C THR A 82 -1.87 16.83 1.29
N GLY A 83 -0.75 16.31 1.83
CA GLY A 83 -0.34 16.54 3.22
C GLY A 83 -1.24 15.87 4.26
N LEU A 84 -2.23 15.08 3.84
CA LEU A 84 -3.26 14.53 4.74
C LEU A 84 -2.97 13.10 5.23
N ILE A 85 -1.96 12.43 4.68
CA ILE A 85 -1.88 10.97 4.74
C ILE A 85 -0.59 10.42 5.35
N GLY A 86 0.38 11.25 5.72
CA GLY A 86 1.59 10.79 6.38
C GLY A 86 2.70 11.84 6.35
N ASP A 87 3.78 11.56 7.08
CA ASP A 87 4.92 12.47 7.26
C ASP A 87 6.14 12.00 6.47
N LEU A 88 6.32 10.69 6.36
CA LEU A 88 7.42 10.05 5.65
C LEU A 88 6.86 9.15 4.56
N PHE A 89 7.47 9.21 3.39
CA PHE A 89 7.06 8.40 2.25
C PHE A 89 8.25 7.71 1.61
N HIS A 90 8.04 6.45 1.26
CA HIS A 90 8.86 5.72 0.31
C HIS A 90 7.97 5.25 -0.84
N GLY A 91 8.27 5.72 -2.05
CA GLY A 91 7.49 5.47 -3.26
C GLY A 91 8.32 5.04 -4.46
N THR A 92 9.58 4.64 -4.27
CA THR A 92 10.45 4.20 -5.37
C THR A 92 9.84 2.98 -6.08
N PRO A 93 9.60 3.02 -7.41
CA PRO A 93 8.96 1.93 -8.12
C PRO A 93 9.72 0.59 -8.06
N LEU A 94 8.97 -0.50 -7.93
CA LEU A 94 9.46 -1.87 -7.86
C LEU A 94 9.71 -2.45 -9.24
N THR A 95 10.88 -2.11 -9.79
CA THR A 95 11.29 -2.48 -11.15
C THR A 95 12.04 -3.82 -11.23
N SER A 96 12.20 -4.55 -10.11
CA SER A 96 12.84 -5.88 -10.12
C SER A 96 12.28 -6.86 -11.16
N GLY A 97 11.01 -6.71 -11.56
CA GLY A 97 10.37 -7.53 -12.59
C GLY A 97 11.06 -7.49 -13.97
N VAL A 98 11.74 -6.39 -14.32
CA VAL A 98 12.44 -6.25 -15.61
C VAL A 98 13.88 -6.76 -15.57
N LEU A 99 14.41 -7.02 -14.37
CA LEU A 99 15.78 -7.52 -14.19
C LEU A 99 15.87 -9.03 -14.48
N PRO A 100 17.04 -9.54 -14.88
CA PRO A 100 17.35 -10.97 -14.86
C PRO A 100 17.10 -11.56 -13.47
N TRP A 101 16.55 -12.77 -13.40
CA TRP A 101 16.06 -13.35 -12.14
C TRP A 101 17.14 -13.45 -11.05
N GLN A 102 18.40 -13.63 -11.42
CA GLN A 102 19.55 -13.69 -10.51
C GLN A 102 19.81 -12.37 -9.79
N LYS A 103 19.47 -11.23 -10.41
CA LYS A 103 19.71 -9.89 -9.84
C LYS A 103 18.56 -9.39 -8.95
N ARG A 104 17.39 -10.02 -9.04
CA ARG A 104 16.16 -9.55 -8.38
C ARG A 104 16.27 -9.52 -6.86
N SER A 105 16.89 -10.53 -6.26
CA SER A 105 17.01 -10.61 -4.80
C SER A 105 17.94 -9.54 -4.24
N ALA A 106 19.10 -9.31 -4.86
CA ALA A 106 20.04 -8.26 -4.44
C ALA A 106 19.42 -6.87 -4.60
N TRP A 107 18.81 -6.60 -5.76
CA TRP A 107 18.13 -5.33 -6.00
C TRP A 107 17.00 -5.07 -4.99
N ARG A 108 16.22 -6.11 -4.67
CA ARG A 108 15.14 -5.99 -3.67
C ARG A 108 15.68 -5.68 -2.28
N HIS A 109 16.82 -6.28 -1.92
CA HIS A 109 17.46 -6.01 -0.64
C HIS A 109 17.91 -4.54 -0.53
N GLU A 110 18.53 -3.99 -1.58
CA GLU A 110 18.92 -2.58 -1.64
C GLU A 110 17.69 -1.65 -1.56
N TRP A 111 16.65 -1.94 -2.34
CA TRP A 111 15.38 -1.21 -2.28
C TRP A 111 14.77 -1.22 -0.88
N PHE A 112 14.81 -2.35 -0.19
CA PHE A 112 14.26 -2.46 1.16
C PHE A 112 15.14 -1.78 2.22
N GLN A 113 16.46 -1.69 2.02
CA GLN A 113 17.27 -0.89 2.92
C GLN A 113 16.94 0.60 2.85
N ASP A 114 16.70 1.13 1.65
CA ASP A 114 16.23 2.52 1.49
C ASP A 114 14.90 2.76 2.21
N VAL A 115 13.98 1.77 2.18
CA VAL A 115 12.76 1.80 2.99
C VAL A 115 13.06 1.91 4.49
N VAL A 116 13.92 1.04 5.02
CA VAL A 116 14.25 1.03 6.46
C VAL A 116 14.86 2.37 6.88
N ASP A 117 15.79 2.89 6.09
CA ASP A 117 16.49 4.15 6.37
C ASP A 117 15.50 5.34 6.33
N ARG A 118 14.62 5.37 5.32
CA ARG A 118 13.61 6.43 5.15
C ARG A 118 12.54 6.40 6.23
N MET A 119 12.22 5.24 6.77
CA MET A 119 11.21 5.06 7.83
C MET A 119 11.79 5.18 9.24
N SER A 120 13.11 5.36 9.40
CA SER A 120 13.81 5.34 10.70
C SER A 120 13.13 6.21 11.77
N ASP A 121 12.72 7.42 11.41
CA ASP A 121 12.07 8.39 12.31
C ASP A 121 10.54 8.19 12.49
N ALA A 122 9.90 7.19 11.86
CA ALA A 122 8.45 6.98 11.99
C ALA A 122 8.07 6.34 13.34
N ASP A 123 7.03 6.84 13.99
CA ASP A 123 6.46 6.21 15.19
C ASP A 123 5.57 5.00 14.84
N VAL A 124 4.92 5.06 13.68
CA VAL A 124 4.08 4.00 13.11
C VAL A 124 4.39 3.88 11.64
N VAL A 125 4.52 2.65 11.14
CA VAL A 125 4.76 2.40 9.72
C VAL A 125 3.61 1.67 9.07
N PHE A 126 3.37 1.98 7.80
CA PHE A 126 2.39 1.33 6.95
C PHE A 126 3.05 0.82 5.67
N ALA A 127 2.67 -0.37 5.23
CA ALA A 127 3.10 -0.94 3.96
C ALA A 127 1.91 -1.36 3.10
N ASP A 128 1.94 -1.03 1.80
CA ASP A 128 0.85 -1.29 0.84
C ASP A 128 1.21 -2.24 -0.33
N PRO A 129 1.51 -3.53 -0.05
CA PRO A 129 1.72 -4.55 -1.06
C PRO A 129 0.40 -5.05 -1.68
N ASP A 130 0.31 -5.01 -3.02
CA ASP A 130 -0.87 -5.50 -3.77
C ASP A 130 -1.25 -6.95 -3.42
N ASN A 131 -0.24 -7.82 -3.23
CA ASN A 131 -0.43 -9.24 -2.95
C ASN A 131 -0.31 -9.57 -1.45
N GLY A 132 -0.06 -8.58 -0.60
CA GLY A 132 0.07 -8.82 0.84
C GLY A 132 1.34 -9.57 1.26
N LEU A 133 1.27 -10.16 2.45
CA LEU A 133 2.31 -10.98 3.08
C LEU A 133 2.55 -12.31 2.36
N VAL A 134 3.81 -12.69 2.22
CA VAL A 134 4.28 -14.00 1.74
C VAL A 134 5.41 -14.54 2.62
N ASP A 135 5.66 -15.84 2.55
CA ASP A 135 6.83 -16.45 3.21
C ASP A 135 8.17 -15.98 2.59
N ASP A 136 9.27 -16.32 3.28
CA ASP A 136 10.62 -15.92 2.91
C ASP A 136 11.30 -16.85 1.87
N ASP A 137 10.56 -17.74 1.18
CA ASP A 137 11.17 -18.67 0.21
C ASP A 137 11.95 -17.89 -0.88
N PRO A 138 13.28 -18.07 -0.98
CA PRO A 138 14.10 -17.37 -1.98
C PRO A 138 13.62 -17.59 -3.42
N LYS A 139 12.96 -18.72 -3.72
CA LYS A 139 12.37 -18.99 -5.04
C LYS A 139 11.32 -17.95 -5.42
N ARG A 140 10.62 -17.35 -4.46
CA ARG A 140 9.64 -16.27 -4.73
C ARG A 140 10.32 -15.03 -5.28
N ARG A 141 11.48 -14.65 -4.74
CA ARG A 141 12.26 -13.48 -5.16
C ARG A 141 12.76 -13.56 -6.61
N THR A 142 12.76 -14.76 -7.19
CA THR A 142 13.10 -14.96 -8.61
C THR A 142 11.95 -14.63 -9.57
N LYS A 143 10.70 -14.48 -9.07
CA LYS A 143 9.52 -14.22 -9.90
C LYS A 143 9.34 -12.74 -10.18
N ALA A 144 8.90 -12.39 -11.40
CA ALA A 144 8.79 -10.98 -11.80
C ALA A 144 7.77 -10.20 -10.95
N LYS A 145 6.64 -10.84 -10.65
CA LYS A 145 5.56 -10.27 -9.84
C LYS A 145 5.84 -10.24 -8.34
N PHE A 146 7.02 -10.68 -7.90
CA PHE A 146 7.36 -10.73 -6.47
C PHE A 146 7.29 -9.36 -5.79
N GLY A 147 7.67 -8.28 -6.49
CA GLY A 147 7.60 -6.91 -5.95
C GLY A 147 6.21 -6.49 -5.46
N LYS A 148 5.14 -7.17 -5.88
CA LYS A 148 3.78 -6.90 -5.37
C LYS A 148 3.54 -7.40 -3.94
N SER A 149 4.46 -8.15 -3.34
CA SER A 149 4.29 -8.78 -2.03
C SER A 149 5.32 -8.27 -1.03
N ILE A 150 5.03 -8.38 0.27
CA ILE A 150 5.97 -8.17 1.36
C ILE A 150 6.31 -9.50 2.02
N THR A 151 7.59 -9.71 2.34
CA THR A 151 8.01 -10.93 3.05
C THR A 151 7.84 -10.82 4.56
N LEU A 152 7.85 -11.96 5.28
CA LEU A 152 7.84 -11.94 6.75
C LEU A 152 9.08 -11.23 7.30
N GLN A 153 10.25 -11.43 6.68
CA GLN A 153 11.48 -10.71 7.05
C GLN A 153 11.32 -9.19 6.92
N GLU A 154 10.81 -8.70 5.80
CA GLU A 154 10.59 -7.27 5.56
C GLU A 154 9.54 -6.68 6.51
N ALA A 155 8.43 -7.40 6.73
CA ALA A 155 7.38 -6.97 7.65
C ALA A 155 7.89 -6.90 9.10
N THR A 156 8.69 -7.88 9.52
CA THR A 156 9.30 -7.90 10.86
C THR A 156 10.32 -6.79 11.05
N ALA A 157 11.13 -6.50 10.02
CA ALA A 157 12.08 -5.40 10.04
C ALA A 157 11.38 -4.04 10.16
N LEU A 158 10.27 -3.82 9.42
CA LEU A 158 9.45 -2.61 9.55
C LEU A 158 8.82 -2.48 10.95
N ALA A 159 8.37 -3.61 11.54
CA ALA A 159 7.76 -3.65 12.87
C ALA A 159 8.77 -3.55 14.03
N HIS A 160 10.06 -3.42 13.75
CA HIS A 160 11.08 -3.43 14.79
C HIS A 160 10.92 -2.20 15.71
N ASN A 161 10.58 -2.48 16.98
CA ASN A 161 10.33 -1.50 18.05
C ASN A 161 9.22 -0.47 17.76
N ARG A 162 8.30 -0.77 16.84
CA ARG A 162 7.19 0.13 16.50
C ARG A 162 6.00 -0.63 15.91
N PRO A 163 4.77 -0.10 16.01
CA PRO A 163 3.63 -0.67 15.31
C PRO A 163 3.83 -0.62 13.79
N ALA A 164 3.56 -1.74 13.12
CA ALA A 164 3.48 -1.82 11.67
C ALA A 164 2.08 -2.24 11.23
N ILE A 165 1.53 -1.54 10.25
CA ILE A 165 0.25 -1.86 9.62
C ILE A 165 0.56 -2.35 8.22
N ILE A 166 0.30 -3.63 7.95
CA ILE A 166 0.58 -4.24 6.65
C ILE A 166 -0.73 -4.49 5.93
N TYR A 167 -0.93 -3.79 4.80
CA TYR A 167 -2.13 -3.97 4.01
C TYR A 167 -2.13 -5.32 3.28
N HIS A 168 -3.29 -5.95 3.26
CA HIS A 168 -3.51 -7.21 2.56
C HIS A 168 -4.89 -7.16 1.94
N HIS A 169 -4.97 -7.18 0.61
CA HIS A 169 -6.25 -7.35 -0.06
C HIS A 169 -6.81 -8.73 0.28
N ASN A 170 -7.98 -8.78 0.91
CA ASN A 170 -8.66 -10.06 1.13
C ASN A 170 -8.94 -10.68 -0.24
N THR A 171 -8.22 -11.74 -0.60
CA THR A 171 -8.42 -12.42 -1.87
C THR A 171 -9.86 -12.91 -1.91
N ARG A 172 -10.62 -12.51 -2.92
CA ARG A 172 -11.96 -13.07 -3.21
C ARG A 172 -11.80 -14.54 -3.63
N ARG A 173 -11.48 -15.42 -2.69
CA ARG A 173 -11.75 -16.85 -2.87
C ARG A 173 -13.26 -17.01 -2.79
N PRO A 174 -13.93 -17.66 -3.76
CA PRO A 174 -15.28 -18.16 -3.53
C PRO A 174 -15.21 -19.08 -2.30
N GLY A 175 -15.90 -18.72 -1.22
CA GLY A 175 -15.94 -19.50 0.03
C GLY A 175 -15.42 -18.81 1.30
N GLY A 176 -15.00 -17.53 1.25
CA GLY A 176 -14.50 -16.81 2.42
C GLY A 176 -15.52 -16.40 3.49
N HIS A 177 -16.81 -16.77 3.36
CA HIS A 177 -17.84 -16.43 4.36
C HIS A 177 -18.22 -17.58 5.32
N ASP A 178 -17.82 -18.83 5.07
CA ASP A 178 -18.40 -19.98 5.82
C ASP A 178 -17.42 -20.90 6.57
N LEU A 179 -16.14 -20.54 6.73
CA LEU A 179 -15.18 -21.42 7.41
C LEU A 179 -14.29 -20.69 8.41
N LYS A 180 -14.90 -20.05 9.42
CA LYS A 180 -14.31 -19.87 10.76
C LYS A 180 -15.39 -19.90 11.85
N SER A 181 -16.15 -20.99 11.87
CA SER A 181 -16.98 -21.38 13.01
C SER A 181 -16.80 -22.87 13.20
N ASN A 182 -15.62 -23.26 13.68
CA ASN A 182 -15.36 -24.52 14.38
C ASN A 182 -13.86 -24.63 14.65
N ILE A 183 -13.45 -24.06 15.78
CA ILE A 183 -12.42 -24.68 16.61
C ILE A 183 -13.10 -24.78 17.97
N GLY A 184 -13.52 -26.00 18.29
CA GLY A 184 -13.89 -26.40 19.65
C GLY A 184 -12.66 -26.62 20.50
#